data_AF-A0AB34LIQ2-F1
#
_entry.id   AF-A0AB34LIQ2-F1
#
_cell.length_a   1.000
_cell.length_b   1.000
_cell.length_c   1.000
_cell.angle_alpha   90.00
_cell.angle_beta   90.00
_cell.angle_gamma   90.00
#
_symmetry.space_group_name_H-M   'P 1'
#
loop_
_entity.id
_entity.type
_entity.pdbx_description
1 polymer ?
#
loop_
_entity_poly.entity_id
_entity_poly.type
_entity_poly.pdbx_seq_one_letter_code
_entity_poly.pdbx_strand_id
1 'polypeptide(L)'
;MKSKEIFKITKMVSTLVRIFMLVIAALLITSTVYAQTEQTPQGQHTIDPILLSAIANIITAFIALLTVIIYIKHTLYLSKQTINAEKQLKILEFRLENDRLSRQMSFHSEFQKKLREIQVQISKLTARSDNTIDNKQLDILLNQYWSLVFDEWFTCRNGGPDLKLLWDKYYKPAVSFALQNTLYKQKIEKEFNNGRSFLGLHREFKKEINELSWEATKQGLISNYI
;
A
#
# COMPACT_ATOMS: atom_id res chain seq x y z
N MET A 1 -5.30 -8.43 24.52
CA MET A 1 -4.95 -9.17 25.77
C MET A 1 -3.52 -9.68 25.66
N LYS A 2 -2.71 -9.43 26.68
CA LYS A 2 -1.24 -9.53 26.62
C LYS A 2 -0.83 -11.01 26.65
N SER A 3 0.04 -11.43 25.71
CA SER A 3 0.67 -12.77 25.61
C SER A 3 1.04 -13.44 26.95
N LYS A 4 1.39 -12.65 27.98
CA LYS A 4 1.62 -13.11 29.35
C LYS A 4 0.43 -13.80 30.02
N GLU A 5 -0.80 -13.35 29.81
CA GLU A 5 -2.00 -13.97 30.41
C GLU A 5 -2.33 -15.31 29.76
N ILE A 6 -2.16 -15.39 28.45
CA ILE A 6 -2.33 -16.60 27.67
C ILE A 6 -1.30 -17.67 28.07
N PHE A 7 -0.04 -17.28 28.29
CA PHE A 7 1.00 -18.19 28.77
C PHE A 7 0.69 -18.71 30.18
N LYS A 8 0.17 -17.84 31.07
CA LYS A 8 -0.32 -18.24 32.39
C LYS A 8 -1.46 -19.26 32.29
N ILE A 9 -2.45 -19.01 31.44
CA ILE A 9 -3.59 -19.94 31.22
C ILE A 9 -3.08 -21.28 30.70
N THR A 10 -2.17 -21.28 29.71
CA THR A 10 -1.62 -22.52 29.13
C THR A 10 -0.84 -23.34 30.18
N LYS A 11 -0.05 -22.66 31.03
CA LYS A 11 0.67 -23.30 32.13
C LYS A 11 -0.28 -23.87 33.19
N MET A 12 -1.34 -23.12 33.54
CA MET A 12 -2.34 -23.52 34.51
C MET A 12 -3.13 -24.75 34.04
N VAL A 13 -3.54 -24.77 32.77
CA VAL A 13 -4.23 -25.91 32.16
C VAL A 13 -3.33 -27.15 32.08
N SER A 14 -2.04 -26.99 31.73
CA SER A 14 -1.07 -28.09 31.76
C SER A 14 -0.90 -28.70 33.15
N THR A 15 -0.84 -27.86 34.20
CA THR A 15 -0.80 -28.32 35.59
C THR A 15 -2.08 -29.06 35.99
N LEU A 16 -3.24 -28.55 35.57
CA LEU A 16 -4.54 -29.17 35.88
C LEU A 16 -4.66 -30.57 35.24
N VAL A 17 -4.21 -30.73 33.99
CA VAL A 17 -4.17 -32.04 33.30
C VAL A 17 -3.28 -33.03 34.05
N ARG A 18 -2.12 -32.60 34.54
CA ARG A 18 -1.21 -33.48 35.31
C ARG A 18 -1.85 -33.93 36.62
N ILE A 19 -2.50 -33.03 37.36
CA ILE A 19 -3.21 -33.35 38.59
C ILE A 19 -4.35 -34.34 38.31
N PHE A 20 -5.13 -34.10 37.25
CA PHE A 20 -6.25 -34.97 36.88
C PHE A 20 -5.80 -36.38 36.45
N MET A 21 -4.70 -36.49 35.69
CA MET A 21 -4.11 -37.79 35.34
C MET A 21 -3.63 -38.57 36.57
N LEU A 22 -3.10 -37.89 37.59
CA LEU A 22 -2.72 -38.51 38.87
C LEU A 22 -3.95 -39.02 39.63
N VAL A 23 -5.06 -38.28 39.61
CA VAL A 23 -6.33 -38.70 40.23
C VAL A 23 -6.92 -39.92 39.53
N ILE A 24 -6.91 -39.96 38.19
CA ILE A 24 -7.35 -41.14 37.42
C ILE A 24 -6.46 -42.34 37.72
N ALA A 25 -5.14 -42.18 37.76
CA ALA A 25 -4.22 -43.25 38.09
C ALA A 25 -4.49 -43.82 39.49
N ALA A 26 -4.72 -42.95 40.48
CA ALA A 26 -5.07 -43.35 41.85
C ALA A 26 -6.42 -44.09 41.92
N LEU A 27 -7.44 -43.64 41.17
CA LEU A 27 -8.75 -44.27 41.07
C LEU A 27 -8.68 -45.65 40.39
N LEU A 28 -7.89 -45.78 39.32
CA LEU A 28 -7.67 -47.06 38.65
C LEU A 28 -6.98 -48.06 39.58
N ILE A 29 -5.92 -47.64 40.28
CA ILE A 29 -5.21 -48.49 41.26
C ILE A 29 -6.18 -48.94 42.36
N THR A 30 -6.95 -48.03 42.95
CA THR A 30 -7.92 -48.38 44.01
C THR A 30 -9.04 -49.30 43.51
N SER A 31 -9.53 -49.10 42.29
CA SER A 31 -10.53 -50.00 41.68
C SER A 31 -9.99 -51.41 41.41
N THR A 32 -8.72 -51.53 40.98
CA THR A 32 -8.07 -52.84 40.78
C THR A 32 -7.84 -53.58 42.10
N VAL A 33 -7.52 -52.85 43.17
CA VAL A 33 -7.38 -53.42 44.52
C VAL A 33 -8.75 -53.88 45.06
N TYR A 34 -9.81 -53.11 44.83
CA TYR A 34 -11.17 -53.47 45.26
C TYR A 34 -11.74 -54.68 44.50
N ALA A 35 -11.47 -54.79 43.19
CA ALA A 35 -11.87 -55.94 42.38
C ALA A 35 -11.14 -57.24 42.74
N GLN A 36 -9.97 -57.17 43.38
CA GLN A 36 -9.25 -58.34 43.90
C GLN A 36 -9.81 -58.84 45.24
N THR A 37 -10.52 -57.99 45.99
CA THR A 37 -11.04 -58.33 47.33
C THR A 37 -12.44 -58.95 47.33
N GLU A 38 -13.23 -58.79 46.26
CA GLU A 38 -14.55 -59.45 46.12
C GLU A 38 -14.49 -60.62 45.12
N GLN A 39 -14.04 -61.79 45.58
CA GLN A 39 -14.33 -63.05 44.90
C GLN A 39 -15.67 -63.59 45.40
N THR A 40 -16.72 -63.55 44.58
CA THR A 40 -17.92 -64.36 44.81
C THR A 40 -17.64 -65.82 44.48
N PRO A 41 -18.25 -66.79 45.20
CA PRO A 41 -17.93 -68.22 45.10
C PRO A 41 -18.25 -68.88 43.74
N GLN A 42 -18.74 -68.14 42.74
CA GLN A 42 -19.05 -68.65 41.39
C GLN A 42 -18.26 -67.99 40.25
N GLY A 43 -17.23 -67.19 40.54
CA GLY A 43 -16.25 -66.79 39.51
C GLY A 43 -16.81 -65.91 38.38
N GLN A 44 -17.86 -65.12 38.63
CA GLN A 44 -18.42 -64.19 37.66
C GLN A 44 -18.24 -62.75 38.14
N HIS A 45 -17.30 -62.03 37.53
CA HIS A 45 -17.06 -60.62 37.81
C HIS A 45 -18.17 -59.76 37.18
N THR A 46 -19.16 -59.34 37.97
CA THR A 46 -20.10 -58.28 37.56
C THR A 46 -19.55 -56.94 38.00
N ILE A 47 -19.18 -56.08 37.05
CA ILE A 47 -18.75 -54.70 37.34
C ILE A 47 -19.97 -53.91 37.80
N ASP A 48 -19.88 -53.23 38.94
CA ASP A 48 -20.94 -52.37 39.48
C ASP A 48 -21.33 -51.28 38.45
N PRO A 49 -22.61 -51.17 38.06
CA PRO A 49 -23.08 -50.13 37.13
C PRO A 49 -22.79 -48.70 37.60
N ILE A 50 -22.69 -48.46 38.91
CA ILE A 50 -22.31 -47.15 39.48
C ILE A 50 -20.84 -46.84 39.14
N LEU A 51 -19.95 -47.83 39.28
CA LEU A 51 -18.54 -47.71 38.93
C LEU A 51 -18.36 -47.48 37.43
N LEU A 52 -19.12 -48.19 36.59
CA LEU A 52 -19.08 -48.02 35.14
C LEU A 52 -19.52 -46.61 34.69
N SER A 53 -20.58 -46.08 35.31
CA SER A 53 -21.06 -44.70 35.09
C SER A 53 -20.03 -43.65 35.52
N ALA A 54 -19.39 -43.85 36.67
CA ALA A 54 -18.31 -42.97 37.14
C ALA A 54 -17.13 -42.94 36.18
N ILE A 55 -16.70 -44.09 35.66
CA ILE A 55 -15.62 -44.20 34.66
C ILE A 55 -16.01 -43.48 33.36
N ALA A 56 -17.24 -43.67 32.88
CA ALA A 56 -17.72 -42.99 31.67
C ALA A 56 -17.74 -41.46 31.80
N ASN A 57 -18.17 -40.94 32.96
CA ASN A 57 -18.15 -39.49 33.24
C ASN A 57 -16.73 -38.92 33.30
N ILE A 58 -15.78 -39.66 33.88
CA ILE A 58 -14.36 -39.28 33.93
C ILE A 58 -13.75 -39.21 32.52
N ILE A 59 -14.01 -40.23 31.69
CA ILE A 59 -13.53 -40.26 30.30
C ILE A 59 -14.13 -39.08 29.49
N THR A 60 -15.43 -38.82 29.67
CA THR A 60 -16.11 -37.70 29.00
C THR A 60 -15.52 -36.34 29.41
N ALA A 61 -15.26 -36.15 30.71
CA ALA A 61 -14.60 -34.95 31.21
C ALA A 61 -13.17 -34.79 30.66
N PHE A 62 -12.44 -35.89 30.50
CA PHE A 62 -11.09 -35.89 29.93
C PHE A 62 -11.08 -35.49 28.45
N ILE A 63 -12.00 -36.05 27.65
CA ILE A 63 -12.16 -35.69 26.24
C ILE A 63 -12.52 -34.22 26.10
N ALA A 64 -13.48 -33.72 26.91
CA ALA A 64 -13.85 -32.31 26.92
C ALA A 64 -12.65 -31.39 27.24
N LEU A 65 -11.83 -31.75 28.22
CA LEU A 65 -10.64 -30.99 28.58
C LEU A 65 -9.60 -30.97 27.45
N LEU A 66 -9.37 -32.10 26.77
CA LEU A 66 -8.47 -32.18 25.62
C LEU A 66 -8.94 -31.30 24.46
N THR A 67 -10.24 -31.32 24.15
CA THR A 67 -10.81 -30.48 23.10
C THR A 67 -10.62 -28.99 23.39
N VAL A 68 -10.81 -28.57 24.65
CA VAL A 68 -10.56 -27.18 25.06
C VAL A 68 -9.08 -26.80 24.90
N ILE A 69 -8.15 -27.69 25.25
CA ILE A 69 -6.70 -27.45 25.08
C ILE A 69 -6.32 -27.29 23.61
N ILE A 70 -6.81 -28.19 22.76
CA ILE A 70 -6.56 -28.14 21.32
C ILE A 70 -7.14 -26.85 20.74
N TYR A 71 -8.36 -26.49 21.13
CA TYR A 71 -9.03 -25.26 20.72
C TYR A 71 -8.25 -24.00 21.13
N ILE A 72 -7.77 -23.93 22.37
CA ILE A 72 -6.93 -22.81 22.84
C ILE A 72 -5.64 -22.75 22.01
N LYS A 73 -4.92 -23.87 21.85
CA LYS A 73 -3.67 -23.89 21.06
C LYS A 73 -3.90 -23.45 19.62
N HIS A 74 -4.97 -23.92 18.98
CA HIS A 74 -5.33 -23.55 17.62
C HIS A 74 -5.64 -22.05 17.51
N THR A 75 -6.43 -21.52 18.45
CA THR A 75 -6.76 -20.08 18.50
C THR A 75 -5.51 -19.22 18.65
N LEU A 76 -4.54 -19.66 19.47
CA LEU A 76 -3.27 -18.96 19.64
C LEU A 76 -2.36 -19.01 18.41
N TYR A 77 -2.34 -20.16 17.74
CA TYR A 77 -1.63 -20.31 16.50
C TYR A 77 -2.17 -19.37 15.43
N LEU A 78 -3.50 -19.34 15.25
CA LEU A 78 -4.17 -18.43 14.33
C LEU A 78 -3.89 -16.97 14.68
N SER A 79 -4.04 -16.57 15.95
CA SER A 79 -3.75 -15.20 16.39
C SER A 79 -2.32 -14.78 16.07
N LYS A 80 -1.34 -15.68 16.26
CA LYS A 80 0.06 -15.40 15.92
C LYS A 80 0.27 -15.25 14.41
N GLN A 81 -0.39 -16.06 13.60
CA GLN A 81 -0.34 -15.91 12.14
C GLN A 81 -0.94 -14.58 11.69
N THR A 82 -2.11 -14.18 12.21
CA THR A 82 -2.76 -12.91 11.87
C THR A 82 -1.87 -11.71 12.18
N ILE A 83 -1.26 -11.67 13.38
CA ILE A 83 -0.34 -10.59 13.78
C ILE A 83 0.86 -10.51 12.84
N ASN A 84 1.41 -11.65 12.41
CA ASN A 84 2.53 -11.67 11.47
C ASN A 84 2.11 -11.21 10.07
N ALA A 85 0.94 -11.62 9.59
CA ALA A 85 0.39 -11.18 8.31
C ALA A 85 0.16 -9.66 8.29
N GLU A 86 -0.43 -9.10 9.35
CA GLU A 86 -0.62 -7.65 9.49
C GLU A 86 0.71 -6.88 9.49
N LYS A 87 1.74 -7.42 10.16
CA LYS A 87 3.08 -6.82 10.13
C LYS A 87 3.69 -6.84 8.74
N GLN A 88 3.56 -7.95 8.02
CA GLN A 88 4.07 -8.04 6.64
C GLN A 88 3.31 -7.11 5.70
N LEU A 89 1.99 -7.01 5.84
CA LEU A 89 1.15 -6.08 5.08
C LEU A 89 1.63 -4.62 5.27
N LYS A 90 1.82 -4.18 6.53
CA LYS A 90 2.31 -2.83 6.83
C LYS A 90 3.69 -2.54 6.24
N ILE A 91 4.59 -3.53 6.26
CA ILE A 91 5.92 -3.39 5.64
C ILE A 91 5.79 -3.26 4.11
N LEU A 92 4.91 -4.04 3.50
CA LEU A 92 4.67 -4.00 2.06
C LEU A 92 4.06 -2.67 1.63
N GLU A 93 3.04 -2.19 2.34
CA GLU A 93 2.40 -0.88 2.13
C GLU A 93 3.43 0.25 2.24
N PHE A 94 4.28 0.22 3.27
CA PHE A 94 5.34 1.21 3.45
C PHE A 94 6.36 1.20 2.31
N ARG A 95 6.77 0.01 1.83
CA ARG A 95 7.68 -0.11 0.68
C ARG A 95 7.05 0.41 -0.60
N LEU A 96 5.80 0.05 -0.87
CA LEU A 96 5.04 0.54 -2.03
C LEU A 96 4.94 2.06 -2.03
N GLU A 97 4.60 2.67 -0.89
CA GLU A 97 4.51 4.14 -0.80
C GLU A 97 5.88 4.81 -0.99
N ASN A 98 6.95 4.25 -0.42
CA ASN A 98 8.30 4.78 -0.63
C ASN A 98 8.77 4.65 -2.08
N ASP A 99 8.49 3.52 -2.74
CA ASP A 99 8.85 3.33 -4.15
C ASP A 99 8.04 4.25 -5.07
N ARG A 100 6.79 4.52 -4.71
CA ARG A 100 5.93 5.50 -5.40
C ARG A 100 6.49 6.91 -5.23
N LEU A 101 6.78 7.32 -4.00
CA LEU A 101 7.34 8.62 -3.67
C LEU A 101 8.72 8.83 -4.31
N SER A 102 9.60 7.83 -4.26
CA SER A 102 10.94 7.87 -4.86
C SER A 102 10.87 8.05 -6.37
N ARG A 103 9.99 7.30 -7.05
CA ARG A 103 9.73 7.49 -8.49
C ARG A 103 9.23 8.90 -8.78
N GLN A 104 8.23 9.37 -8.05
CA GLN A 104 7.71 10.73 -8.20
C GLN A 104 8.82 11.78 -8.03
N MET A 105 9.67 11.67 -6.99
CA MET A 105 10.77 12.60 -6.75
C MET A 105 11.83 12.55 -7.86
N SER A 106 12.17 11.37 -8.36
CA SER A 106 13.19 11.22 -9.41
C SER A 106 12.75 11.89 -10.71
N PHE A 107 11.50 11.69 -11.15
CA PHE A 107 10.98 12.35 -12.34
C PHE A 107 10.82 13.86 -12.11
N HIS A 108 10.27 14.24 -10.95
CA HIS A 108 9.98 15.63 -10.64
C HIS A 108 11.22 16.52 -10.55
N SER A 109 12.27 16.05 -9.89
CA SER A 109 13.49 16.82 -9.67
C SER A 109 14.26 17.10 -10.96
N GLU A 110 14.39 16.09 -11.83
CA GLU A 110 15.08 16.22 -13.12
C GLU A 110 14.35 17.17 -14.06
N PHE A 111 13.03 17.06 -14.18
CA PHE A 111 12.24 17.98 -14.98
C PHE A 111 12.32 19.40 -14.46
N GLN A 112 12.04 19.63 -13.17
CA GLN A 112 12.08 20.97 -12.57
C GLN A 112 13.44 21.64 -12.76
N LYS A 113 14.53 20.88 -12.62
CA LYS A 113 15.89 21.37 -12.85
C LYS A 113 16.05 21.87 -14.28
N LYS A 114 15.73 21.05 -15.29
CA LYS A 114 15.86 21.41 -16.72
C LYS A 114 14.96 22.58 -17.09
N LEU A 115 13.72 22.59 -16.60
CA LEU A 115 12.76 23.68 -16.81
C LEU A 115 13.32 25.01 -16.30
N ARG A 116 13.85 25.02 -15.07
CA ARG A 116 14.41 26.21 -14.44
C ARG A 116 15.68 26.67 -15.16
N GLU A 117 16.53 25.75 -15.59
CA GLU A 117 17.73 26.06 -16.38
C GLU A 117 17.35 26.80 -17.69
N ILE A 118 16.33 26.32 -18.40
CA ILE A 118 15.84 26.97 -19.63
C ILE A 118 15.25 28.35 -19.33
N GLN A 119 14.40 28.46 -18.30
CA GLN A 119 13.79 29.74 -17.91
C GLN A 119 14.84 30.79 -17.53
N VAL A 120 15.91 30.39 -16.84
CA VAL A 120 17.05 31.26 -16.50
C VAL A 120 17.81 31.69 -17.76
N GLN A 121 18.04 30.79 -18.71
CA GLN A 121 18.71 31.12 -19.97
C GLN A 121 17.88 32.09 -20.81
N ILE A 122 16.57 31.86 -20.92
CA ILE A 122 15.65 32.77 -21.61
C ILE A 122 15.69 34.15 -20.94
N SER A 123 15.58 34.20 -19.61
CA SER A 123 15.61 35.47 -18.85
C SER A 123 16.91 36.24 -19.07
N LYS A 124 18.05 35.55 -19.10
CA LYS A 124 19.37 36.16 -19.39
C LYS A 124 19.45 36.71 -20.81
N LEU A 125 18.87 36.02 -21.78
CA LEU A 125 18.86 36.48 -23.17
C LEU A 125 17.95 37.69 -23.37
N THR A 126 16.79 37.71 -22.73
CA THR A 126 15.82 38.81 -22.85
C THR A 126 16.19 40.04 -22.03
N ALA A 127 17.01 39.89 -20.98
CA ALA A 127 17.46 41.00 -20.13
C ALA A 127 18.67 41.77 -20.71
N ARG A 128 19.34 41.24 -21.75
CA ARG A 128 20.42 41.96 -22.42
C ARG A 128 19.83 43.16 -23.17
N SER A 129 20.23 44.36 -22.77
CA SER A 129 19.79 45.64 -23.35
C SER A 129 20.42 45.96 -24.70
N ASP A 130 21.40 45.17 -25.13
CA ASP A 130 21.99 45.31 -26.46
C ASP A 130 21.01 44.71 -27.47
N ASN A 131 20.52 45.55 -28.38
CA ASN A 131 19.43 45.33 -29.35
C ASN A 131 19.58 44.11 -30.31
N THR A 132 20.53 43.22 -30.07
CA THR A 132 20.71 41.95 -30.76
C THR A 132 20.34 40.80 -29.82
N ILE A 133 19.04 40.62 -29.57
CA ILE A 133 18.55 39.33 -29.08
C ILE A 133 18.90 38.29 -30.16
N ASP A 134 19.66 37.26 -29.78
CA ASP A 134 19.87 36.10 -30.65
C ASP A 134 18.54 35.34 -30.79
N ASN A 135 17.73 35.77 -31.75
CA ASN A 135 16.42 35.22 -32.04
C ASN A 135 16.48 33.71 -32.36
N LYS A 136 17.62 33.21 -32.86
CA LYS A 136 17.80 31.78 -33.15
C LYS A 136 17.99 31.01 -31.84
N GLN A 137 18.82 31.51 -30.94
CA GLN A 137 19.02 30.88 -29.63
C GLN A 137 17.72 30.91 -28.78
N LEU A 138 16.99 32.03 -28.81
CA LEU A 138 15.70 32.15 -28.13
C LEU A 138 14.67 31.13 -28.67
N ASP A 139 14.56 30.98 -29.99
CA ASP A 139 13.65 30.00 -30.60
C ASP A 139 14.00 28.56 -30.20
N ILE A 140 15.29 28.21 -30.15
CA ILE A 140 15.77 26.90 -29.68
C ILE A 140 15.35 26.65 -28.23
N LEU A 141 15.55 27.62 -27.33
CA LEU A 141 15.21 27.47 -25.91
C LEU A 141 13.70 27.34 -25.70
N LEU A 142 12.89 28.12 -26.43
CA LEU A 142 11.44 28.01 -26.36
C LEU A 142 10.94 26.67 -26.95
N ASN A 143 11.59 26.16 -28.01
CA ASN A 143 11.31 24.82 -28.52
C ASN A 143 11.62 23.74 -27.48
N GLN A 144 12.76 23.82 -26.81
CA GLN A 144 13.16 22.89 -25.75
C GLN A 144 12.18 22.94 -24.58
N TYR A 145 11.79 24.15 -24.16
CA TYR A 145 10.78 24.35 -23.12
C TYR A 145 9.49 23.59 -23.45
N TRP A 146 8.91 23.81 -24.64
CA TRP A 146 7.65 23.19 -25.01
C TRP A 146 7.74 21.69 -25.28
N SER A 147 8.90 21.21 -25.72
CA SER A 147 9.17 19.77 -25.85
C SER A 147 9.18 19.09 -24.48
N LEU A 148 9.86 19.68 -23.49
CA LEU A 148 9.88 19.16 -22.12
C LEU A 148 8.49 19.20 -21.47
N VAL A 149 7.73 20.27 -21.67
CA VAL A 149 6.34 20.37 -21.17
C VAL A 149 5.47 19.27 -21.79
N PHE A 150 5.62 19.00 -23.08
CA PHE A 150 4.92 17.90 -23.74
C PHE A 150 5.32 16.54 -23.16
N ASP A 151 6.63 16.28 -22.98
CA ASP A 151 7.13 15.01 -22.46
C ASP A 151 6.60 14.73 -21.05
N GLU A 152 6.56 15.73 -20.18
CA GLU A 152 5.98 15.58 -18.84
C GLU A 152 4.47 15.43 -18.85
N TRP A 153 3.76 16.21 -19.67
CA TRP A 153 2.32 16.05 -19.84
C TRP A 153 2.00 14.62 -20.30
N PHE A 154 2.73 14.12 -21.30
CA PHE A 154 2.59 12.77 -21.82
C PHE A 154 2.87 11.72 -20.74
N THR A 155 3.97 11.88 -19.99
CA THR A 155 4.38 10.98 -18.92
C THR A 155 3.36 10.96 -17.78
N CYS A 156 2.88 12.12 -17.34
CA CYS A 156 1.90 12.22 -16.26
C CYS A 156 0.53 11.68 -16.67
N ARG A 157 0.14 11.84 -17.95
CA ARG A 157 -1.12 11.33 -18.48
C ARG A 157 -1.13 9.82 -18.61
N ASN A 158 -0.02 9.22 -19.03
CA ASN A 158 0.06 7.78 -19.34
C ASN A 158 0.72 6.95 -18.23
N GLY A 159 1.38 7.58 -17.26
CA GLY A 159 2.16 6.92 -16.21
C GLY A 159 1.36 6.47 -14.97
N GLY A 160 0.04 6.64 -14.97
CA GLY A 160 -0.86 6.21 -13.90
C GLY A 160 -1.29 7.31 -12.92
N PRO A 161 -2.17 6.99 -11.95
CA PRO A 161 -2.81 7.98 -11.06
C PRO A 161 -1.80 8.82 -10.26
N ASP A 162 -0.69 8.21 -9.87
CA ASP A 162 0.34 8.84 -9.04
C ASP A 162 1.09 9.94 -9.77
N LEU A 163 1.33 9.76 -11.07
CA LEU A 163 2.00 10.76 -11.91
C LEU A 163 1.02 11.83 -12.37
N LYS A 164 -0.26 11.50 -12.54
CA LYS A 164 -1.30 12.50 -12.82
C LYS A 164 -1.35 13.58 -11.72
N LEU A 165 -1.22 13.18 -10.45
CA LEU A 165 -1.16 14.14 -9.34
C LEU A 165 0.02 15.13 -9.46
N LEU A 166 1.14 14.71 -10.06
CA LEU A 166 2.29 15.61 -10.28
C LEU A 166 1.97 16.71 -11.27
N TRP A 167 1.30 16.37 -12.38
CA TRP A 167 0.85 17.34 -13.37
C TRP A 167 -0.05 18.39 -12.73
N ASP A 168 -1.12 17.93 -12.08
CA ASP A 168 -2.16 18.79 -11.53
C ASP A 168 -1.60 19.72 -10.44
N LYS A 169 -0.74 19.20 -9.56
CA LYS A 169 -0.25 19.95 -8.39
C LYS A 169 0.96 20.83 -8.68
N TYR A 170 1.88 20.40 -9.54
CA TYR A 170 3.19 21.06 -9.66
C TYR A 170 3.48 21.61 -11.06
N TYR A 171 3.06 20.93 -12.13
CA TYR A 171 3.43 21.34 -13.49
C TYR A 171 2.42 22.28 -14.12
N LYS A 172 1.13 21.97 -13.99
CA LYS A 172 0.02 22.80 -14.47
C LYS A 172 0.16 24.27 -14.01
N PRO A 173 0.46 24.59 -12.73
CA PRO A 173 0.69 25.97 -12.30
C PRO A 173 1.89 26.64 -12.99
N ALA A 174 3.00 25.93 -13.17
CA ALA A 174 4.21 26.48 -13.78
C ALA A 174 4.02 26.76 -15.28
N VAL A 175 3.34 25.87 -15.99
CA VAL A 175 2.97 26.06 -17.41
C VAL A 175 1.97 27.21 -17.55
N SER A 176 0.98 27.28 -16.66
CA SER A 176 0.01 28.38 -16.61
C SER A 176 0.70 29.74 -16.44
N PHE A 177 1.69 29.81 -15.54
CA PHE A 177 2.48 31.03 -15.36
C PHE A 177 3.30 31.39 -16.61
N ALA A 178 3.92 30.41 -17.27
CA ALA A 178 4.65 30.66 -18.51
C ALA A 178 3.72 31.15 -19.64
N LEU A 179 2.49 30.66 -19.70
CA LEU A 179 1.47 31.11 -20.67
C LEU A 179 1.01 32.55 -20.47
N GLN A 180 1.26 33.17 -19.31
CA GLN A 180 1.06 34.61 -19.11
C GLN A 180 2.12 35.45 -19.82
N ASN A 181 3.25 34.86 -20.20
CA ASN A 181 4.31 35.53 -20.94
C ASN A 181 4.11 35.36 -22.45
N THR A 182 4.01 36.48 -23.15
CA THR A 182 3.75 36.56 -24.59
C THR A 182 4.72 35.74 -25.44
N LEU A 183 6.01 35.66 -25.07
CA LEU A 183 7.02 34.92 -25.83
C LEU A 183 6.72 33.41 -25.86
N TYR A 184 6.39 32.84 -24.71
CA TYR A 184 6.04 31.42 -24.60
C TYR A 184 4.73 31.14 -25.33
N LYS A 185 3.74 32.02 -25.14
CA LYS A 185 2.41 31.95 -25.74
C LYS A 185 2.47 31.92 -27.28
N GLN A 186 3.14 32.91 -27.88
CA GLN A 186 3.29 33.00 -29.34
C GLN A 186 4.04 31.82 -29.93
N LYS A 187 5.07 31.32 -29.22
CA LYS A 187 5.82 30.16 -29.70
C LYS A 187 4.94 28.92 -29.80
N ILE A 188 4.20 28.56 -28.74
CA ILE A 188 3.39 27.34 -28.77
C ILE A 188 2.22 27.44 -29.75
N GLU A 189 1.63 28.63 -29.91
CA GLU A 189 0.64 28.89 -30.96
C GLU A 189 1.19 28.59 -32.36
N LYS A 190 2.42 29.05 -32.65
CA LYS A 190 3.10 28.76 -33.91
C LYS A 190 3.36 27.27 -34.10
N GLU A 191 3.81 26.57 -33.06
CA GLU A 191 4.02 25.12 -33.12
C GLU A 191 2.71 24.36 -33.38
N PHE A 192 1.59 24.82 -32.80
CA PHE A 192 0.27 24.25 -33.08
C PHE A 192 -0.23 24.53 -34.49
N ASN A 193 0.01 25.73 -35.03
CA ASN A 193 -0.44 26.10 -36.37
C ASN A 193 0.43 25.46 -37.48
N ASN A 194 1.71 25.20 -37.20
CA ASN A 194 2.63 24.59 -38.15
C ASN A 194 2.52 23.05 -38.22
N GLY A 195 1.58 22.44 -37.48
CA GLY A 195 1.34 21.00 -37.54
C GLY A 195 2.47 20.14 -36.97
N ARG A 196 3.23 20.65 -35.99
CA ARG A 196 4.27 19.84 -35.33
C ARG A 196 3.64 18.57 -34.76
N SER A 197 4.27 17.42 -35.06
CA SER A 197 3.84 16.12 -34.55
C SER A 197 4.25 15.97 -33.09
N PHE A 198 3.28 16.16 -32.20
CA PHE A 198 3.38 15.80 -30.78
C PHE A 198 3.07 14.31 -30.59
N LEU A 199 3.82 13.45 -31.27
CA LEU A 199 3.61 11.99 -31.29
C LEU A 199 2.16 11.58 -31.63
N GLY A 200 1.50 12.31 -32.54
CA GLY A 200 0.08 12.09 -32.86
C GLY A 200 -0.93 12.60 -31.83
N LEU A 201 -0.48 13.12 -30.69
CA LEU A 201 -1.32 13.67 -29.61
C LEU A 201 -1.47 15.20 -29.68
N HIS A 202 -1.31 15.75 -30.88
CA HIS A 202 -1.34 17.19 -31.11
C HIS A 202 -2.67 17.81 -30.64
N ARG A 203 -3.80 17.17 -30.96
CA ARG A 203 -5.14 17.70 -30.65
C ARG A 203 -5.38 17.76 -29.14
N GLU A 204 -4.97 16.71 -28.44
CA GLU A 204 -5.15 16.57 -27.00
C GLU A 204 -4.23 17.52 -26.24
N PHE A 205 -2.96 17.63 -26.64
CA PHE A 205 -2.03 18.55 -26.02
C PHE A 205 -2.43 20.00 -26.28
N LYS A 206 -2.88 20.32 -27.51
CA LYS A 206 -3.44 21.63 -27.84
C LYS A 206 -4.65 21.98 -26.98
N LYS A 207 -5.56 21.01 -26.76
CA LYS A 207 -6.71 21.20 -25.87
C LYS A 207 -6.27 21.53 -24.44
N GLU A 208 -5.36 20.74 -23.88
CA GLU A 208 -4.81 20.98 -22.53
C GLU A 208 -4.22 22.39 -22.42
N ILE A 209 -3.31 22.75 -23.31
CA ILE A 209 -2.59 24.02 -23.26
C ILE A 209 -3.53 25.21 -23.51
N ASN A 210 -4.57 25.05 -24.34
CA ASN A 210 -5.64 26.04 -24.49
C ASN A 210 -6.44 26.25 -23.21
N GLU A 211 -6.84 25.17 -22.52
CA GLU A 211 -7.55 25.25 -21.23
C GLU A 211 -6.68 25.96 -20.18
N LEU A 212 -5.40 25.62 -20.09
CA LEU A 212 -4.46 26.30 -19.18
C LEU A 212 -4.29 27.78 -19.50
N SER A 213 -4.19 28.13 -20.79
CA SER A 213 -4.06 29.53 -21.19
C SER A 213 -5.31 30.34 -20.86
N TRP A 214 -6.50 29.75 -21.07
CA TRP A 214 -7.78 30.36 -20.69
C TRP A 214 -7.89 30.57 -19.18
N GLU A 215 -7.54 29.56 -18.39
CA GLU A 215 -7.50 29.66 -16.92
C GLU A 215 -6.55 30.76 -16.45
N ALA A 216 -5.35 30.83 -17.04
CA ALA A 216 -4.27 31.72 -16.59
C ALA A 216 -4.43 33.18 -17.05
N THR A 217 -5.03 33.41 -18.23
CA THR A 217 -5.03 34.74 -18.87
C THR A 217 -6.43 35.26 -19.22
N LYS A 218 -7.48 34.46 -19.03
CA LYS A 218 -8.85 34.72 -19.54
C LYS A 218 -8.92 34.93 -21.06
N GLN A 219 -7.87 34.55 -21.78
CA GLN A 219 -7.77 34.57 -23.22
C GLN A 219 -7.26 33.21 -23.69
N GLY A 220 -7.88 32.63 -24.72
CA GLY A 220 -7.34 31.42 -25.34
C GLY A 220 -6.02 31.72 -26.06
N LEU A 221 -5.25 30.68 -26.38
CA LEU A 221 -4.12 30.77 -27.31
C LEU A 221 -4.61 31.06 -28.74
N ILE A 222 -5.81 30.58 -29.07
CA ILE A 222 -6.40 30.78 -30.38
C ILE A 222 -7.87 31.13 -30.16
N SER A 223 -8.26 32.33 -30.58
CA SER A 223 -9.67 32.62 -30.86
C SER A 223 -10.04 31.77 -32.07
N ASN A 224 -10.50 30.55 -31.86
CA ASN A 224 -11.35 29.81 -32.80
C ASN A 224 -11.94 28.60 -32.06
N TYR A 225 -13.14 28.81 -31.53
CA TYR A 225 -14.19 27.82 -31.67
C TYR A 225 -14.39 27.58 -33.18
N ILE A 226 -13.92 26.44 -33.67
CA ILE A 226 -14.54 25.73 -34.81
C ILE A 226 -14.54 24.24 -34.42
#